data_AF-A0A0D0UTJ5-F1
#
_entry.id   AF-A0A0D0UTJ5-F1
#
_cell.length_a   1.000
_cell.length_b   1.000
_cell.length_c   1.000
_cell.angle_alpha   90.00
_cell.angle_beta   90.00
_cell.angle_gamma   90.00
#
_symmetry.space_group_name_H-M   'P 1'
#
loop_
_entity.id
_entity.type
_entity.pdbx_description
1 polymer ?
#
loop_
_entity_poly.entity_id
_entity_poly.type
_entity_poly.pdbx_seq_one_letter_code
_entity_poly.pdbx_strand_id
1 'polypeptide(L)'
;MSIPSTFLPHLPRSQYTLQPLNPTELLSHIALLRELYLPPIHGGFHAADVFDDEDESHIGASEESKKKGRQVKKEIIEIKRKRRFSAGLMETMEGMGLGLDVELPANHETIIEDKVNEEKEDTEEKEDTEVEYEELETPHLDPFEREWAEKWLTAGSLTRHLIFPIADSLGPALSRIRSKIIPNPMHSPSTTTFLASFSTSPTSPIALRTRLPTSPTTSTSVNRGEKAHKAKRALLPILLHDAPMADHLSVGVQTWGSAILLGRQIALHPSDYGLFPPSGVNRGVRVLELGAGTGLLSILCRKLLDLNAIASGTHSGLVVATDFLPSVLDNLKICVDLNFPPALTSNGIESTTDVARNEGIHIAKLDWTTFPAFMARGGQGDTEQIGVFTRDGTFDLVLASDCVYDETHAKLLREVASWVLRLPEGENDQGGNFHILSPLRPTFAPELESIDQHFPPLSTYAPLFERSATASSLDPSAVAPELRGEGLGISKGLKLGTRGEGKRGVKGRKGEGRIDEAQGYWWWEVGWG
;
A
#
# COMPACT_ATOMS: atom_id res chain seq x y z
N MET A 1 18.14 -1.35 -40.52
CA MET A 1 17.73 -0.06 -39.93
C MET A 1 17.86 -0.21 -38.42
N SER A 2 18.88 0.42 -37.83
CA SER A 2 19.14 0.42 -36.40
C SER A 2 18.34 1.53 -35.73
N ILE A 3 17.60 1.18 -34.67
CA ILE A 3 16.89 2.11 -33.79
C ILE A 3 17.96 2.85 -32.95
N PRO A 4 17.91 4.19 -32.78
CA PRO A 4 18.88 4.90 -31.96
C PRO A 4 18.60 4.62 -30.48
N SER A 5 19.57 4.03 -29.78
CA SER A 5 19.61 4.04 -28.33
C SER A 5 20.14 5.40 -27.86
N THR A 6 19.33 6.18 -27.13
CA THR A 6 19.73 7.06 -26.00
C THR A 6 18.59 8.02 -25.65
N PHE A 7 17.81 7.70 -24.63
CA PHE A 7 17.02 8.66 -23.84
C PHE A 7 17.67 8.90 -22.45
N LEU A 8 18.97 8.63 -22.34
CA LEU A 8 19.78 9.00 -21.19
C LEU A 8 20.82 10.02 -21.67
N PRO A 9 21.07 11.10 -20.91
CA PRO A 9 22.21 11.96 -21.20
C PRO A 9 23.50 11.13 -21.17
N HIS A 10 24.42 11.44 -22.07
CA HIS A 10 25.72 10.76 -22.15
C HIS A 10 26.50 10.99 -20.86
N LEU A 11 26.62 9.96 -20.02
CA LEU A 11 27.59 9.95 -18.93
C LEU A 11 29.01 10.06 -19.52
N PRO A 12 29.93 10.84 -18.92
CA PRO A 12 31.29 10.99 -19.43
C PRO A 12 31.96 9.61 -19.52
N ARG A 13 32.33 9.23 -20.74
CA ARG A 13 33.13 8.03 -20.99
C ARG A 13 34.57 8.29 -20.57
N SER A 14 34.86 8.07 -19.29
CA SER A 14 36.20 7.68 -18.86
C SER A 14 36.10 6.52 -17.87
N GLN A 15 36.30 5.33 -18.40
CA GLN A 15 36.55 4.12 -17.63
C GLN A 15 37.85 4.32 -16.80
N TYR A 16 37.84 3.80 -15.57
CA TYR A 16 38.99 3.57 -14.66
C TYR A 16 39.35 4.58 -13.57
N THR A 17 38.51 5.56 -13.24
CA THR A 17 38.62 6.24 -11.93
C THR A 17 37.26 6.28 -11.24
N LEU A 18 37.15 5.65 -10.07
CA LEU A 18 36.08 5.90 -9.10
C LEU A 18 36.32 7.28 -8.47
N GLN A 19 36.30 8.35 -9.28
CA GLN A 19 36.09 9.66 -8.71
C GLN A 19 34.60 9.78 -8.35
N PRO A 20 34.27 10.11 -7.09
CA PRO A 20 32.88 10.41 -6.76
C PRO A 20 32.41 11.54 -7.67
N LEU A 21 31.26 11.36 -8.31
CA LEU A 21 30.59 12.42 -9.07
C LEU A 21 30.55 13.67 -8.19
N ASN A 22 30.96 14.81 -8.76
CA ASN A 22 30.92 16.05 -8.01
C ASN A 22 29.46 16.29 -7.57
N PRO A 23 29.19 16.66 -6.30
CA PRO A 23 27.84 16.96 -5.84
C PRO A 23 27.03 17.82 -6.81
N THR A 24 27.65 18.78 -7.48
CA THR A 24 26.99 19.65 -8.47
C THR A 24 26.52 18.89 -9.72
N GLU A 25 27.24 17.86 -10.16
CA GLU A 25 26.84 16.98 -11.26
C GLU A 25 25.72 16.04 -10.83
N LEU A 26 25.74 15.56 -9.58
CA LEU A 26 24.65 14.76 -9.01
C LEU A 26 23.35 15.57 -8.95
N LEU A 27 23.42 16.84 -8.52
CA LEU A 27 22.26 17.74 -8.42
C LEU A 27 21.62 18.01 -9.79
N SER A 28 22.41 18.21 -10.85
CA SER A 28 21.87 18.42 -12.19
C SER A 28 21.21 17.18 -12.77
N HIS A 29 21.74 15.98 -12.48
CA HIS A 29 21.08 14.72 -12.86
C HIS A 29 19.80 14.47 -12.06
N ILE A 30 19.77 14.80 -10.76
CA ILE A 30 18.57 14.71 -9.93
C ILE A 30 17.48 15.68 -10.43
N ALA A 31 17.84 16.90 -10.81
CA ALA A 31 16.90 17.88 -11.36
C ALA A 31 16.29 17.42 -12.70
N LEU A 32 17.11 16.84 -13.60
CA LEU A 32 16.64 16.23 -14.85
C LEU A 32 15.71 15.03 -14.59
N LEU A 33 16.02 14.19 -13.61
CA LEU A 33 15.17 13.06 -13.22
C LEU A 33 13.85 13.52 -12.58
N ARG A 34 13.87 14.62 -11.82
CA ARG A 34 12.67 15.25 -11.28
C ARG A 34 11.74 15.72 -12.39
N GLU A 35 12.27 16.36 -13.43
CA GLU A 35 11.47 16.86 -14.56
C GLU A 35 10.92 15.73 -15.45
N LEU A 36 11.66 14.62 -15.59
CA LEU A 36 11.28 13.47 -16.40
C LEU A 36 10.31 12.50 -15.72
N TYR A 37 10.35 12.37 -14.39
CA TYR A 37 9.66 11.28 -13.67
C TYR A 37 8.78 11.73 -12.50
N LEU A 38 8.69 13.03 -12.20
CA LEU A 38 7.82 13.57 -11.14
C LEU A 38 7.03 14.79 -11.66
N PRO A 39 5.76 14.66 -12.09
CA PRO A 39 4.91 15.84 -12.17
C PRO A 39 4.78 16.42 -10.74
N PRO A 40 4.62 17.75 -10.60
CA PRO A 40 4.70 18.43 -9.30
C PRO A 40 3.65 17.88 -8.34
N ILE A 41 4.11 17.19 -7.30
CA ILE A 41 3.26 16.76 -6.18
C ILE A 41 2.91 18.04 -5.39
N HIS A 42 1.72 18.58 -5.60
CA HIS A 42 1.21 19.68 -4.80
C HIS A 42 0.98 19.22 -3.36
N GLY A 43 1.80 19.73 -2.43
CA GLY A 43 1.53 19.66 -0.98
C GLY A 43 2.69 19.14 -0.14
N GLY A 44 3.80 19.88 -0.07
CA GLY A 44 4.85 19.65 0.92
C GLY A 44 4.44 20.16 2.31
N PHE A 45 4.54 19.31 3.33
CA PHE A 45 4.51 19.68 4.74
C PHE A 45 5.93 20.06 5.20
N HIS A 46 6.08 21.11 6.02
CA HIS A 46 7.38 21.53 6.58
C HIS A 46 7.52 21.06 8.03
N ALA A 47 8.76 20.95 8.53
CA ALA A 47 9.08 20.52 9.89
C ALA A 47 8.36 21.33 11.01
N ALA A 48 7.86 22.54 10.70
CA ALA A 48 7.07 23.36 11.62
C ALA A 48 5.66 22.80 11.90
N ASP A 49 5.13 21.92 11.05
CA ASP A 49 3.78 21.33 11.22
C ASP A 49 3.77 20.10 12.16
N VAL A 50 4.94 19.70 12.70
CA VAL A 50 5.10 18.57 13.63
C VAL A 50 4.88 18.98 15.09
N PHE A 51 4.94 20.27 15.41
CA PHE A 51 4.82 20.79 16.78
C PHE A 51 3.55 21.61 16.98
N ASP A 52 2.38 20.98 17.04
CA ASP A 52 1.16 21.70 17.45
C ASP A 52 0.14 20.87 18.26
N ASP A 53 0.56 19.71 18.80
CA ASP A 53 -0.29 18.86 19.65
C ASP A 53 0.36 18.57 21.02
N GLU A 54 0.76 19.61 21.76
CA GLU A 54 0.88 19.49 23.22
C GLU A 54 -0.42 19.99 23.87
N ASP A 55 -1.17 19.06 24.47
CA ASP A 55 -2.38 19.31 25.23
C ASP A 55 -2.15 20.34 26.35
N GLU A 56 -2.79 21.51 26.25
CA GLU A 56 -2.93 22.46 27.37
C GLU A 56 -3.78 21.83 28.49
N SER A 57 -3.16 21.01 29.32
CA SER A 57 -3.69 20.60 30.62
C SER A 57 -2.69 20.85 31.74
N HIS A 58 -2.16 22.08 31.80
CA HIS A 58 -1.48 22.57 32.99
C HIS A 58 -2.06 23.92 33.47
N ILE A 59 -2.44 23.90 34.74
CA ILE A 59 -3.06 24.97 35.52
C ILE A 59 -2.04 26.10 35.73
N GLY A 60 -2.34 27.33 35.28
CA GLY A 60 -1.63 28.54 35.75
C GLY A 60 -1.27 29.65 34.75
N ALA A 61 -1.65 29.59 33.47
CA ALA A 61 -1.34 30.68 32.53
C ALA A 61 -2.34 31.85 32.63
N SER A 62 -1.83 33.09 32.65
CA SER A 62 -2.66 34.31 32.70
C SER A 62 -3.49 34.49 31.43
N GLU A 63 -4.64 35.15 31.56
CA GLU A 63 -5.58 35.47 30.45
C GLU A 63 -4.89 36.13 29.25
N GLU A 64 -3.86 36.94 29.50
CA GLU A 64 -3.16 37.70 28.47
C GLU A 64 -2.25 36.81 27.58
N SER A 65 -1.64 35.77 28.14
CA SER A 65 -0.85 34.78 27.39
C SER A 65 -1.73 33.92 26.49
N LYS A 66 -2.93 33.55 26.96
CA LYS A 66 -3.91 32.80 26.15
C LYS A 66 -4.44 33.62 24.99
N LYS A 67 -4.59 34.94 25.18
CA LYS A 67 -5.06 35.86 24.13
C LYS A 67 -4.02 36.03 23.02
N LYS A 68 -2.73 36.14 23.37
CA LYS A 68 -1.63 36.17 22.40
C LYS A 68 -1.51 34.87 21.60
N GLY A 69 -1.60 33.70 22.25
CA GLY A 69 -1.57 32.40 21.57
C GLY A 69 -2.69 32.24 20.53
N ARG A 70 -3.91 32.69 20.87
CA ARG A 70 -5.05 32.67 19.93
C ARG A 70 -4.88 33.62 18.75
N GLN A 71 -4.22 34.76 18.94
CA GLN A 71 -4.02 35.75 17.88
C GLN A 71 -2.97 35.27 16.86
N VAL A 72 -1.86 34.71 17.34
CA VAL A 72 -0.83 34.10 16.48
C VAL A 72 -1.39 32.92 15.68
N LYS A 73 -2.22 32.08 16.31
CA LYS A 73 -2.85 30.93 15.62
C LYS A 73 -3.84 31.38 14.53
N LYS A 74 -4.57 32.48 14.74
CA LYS A 74 -5.45 33.08 13.71
C LYS A 74 -4.65 33.62 12.53
N GLU A 75 -3.54 34.30 12.78
CA GLU A 75 -2.69 34.90 11.75
C GLU A 75 -2.01 33.81 10.88
N ILE A 76 -1.56 32.72 11.50
CA ILE A 76 -1.04 31.53 10.79
C ILE A 76 -2.11 30.88 9.91
N ILE A 77 -3.36 30.75 10.39
CA ILE A 77 -4.46 30.18 9.61
C ILE A 77 -4.81 31.08 8.41
N GLU A 78 -4.75 32.40 8.59
CA GLU A 78 -5.04 33.36 7.51
C GLU A 78 -3.96 33.35 6.42
N ILE A 79 -2.68 33.24 6.80
CA ILE A 79 -1.56 33.05 5.87
C ILE A 79 -1.71 31.70 5.11
N LYS A 80 -2.11 30.62 5.80
CA LYS A 80 -2.40 29.31 5.18
C LYS A 80 -3.57 29.40 4.18
N ARG A 81 -4.55 30.28 4.41
CA ARG A 81 -5.69 30.51 3.49
C ARG A 81 -5.31 31.32 2.25
N LYS A 82 -4.48 32.36 2.40
CA LYS A 82 -3.99 33.18 1.26
C LYS A 82 -3.14 32.36 0.29
N ARG A 83 -2.30 31.45 0.79
CA ARG A 83 -1.46 30.56 -0.04
C ARG A 83 -2.24 29.52 -0.87
N ARG A 84 -3.47 29.19 -0.49
CA ARG A 84 -4.34 28.27 -1.26
C ARG A 84 -5.06 28.94 -2.43
N PHE A 85 -5.21 30.27 -2.40
CA PHE A 85 -5.94 31.02 -3.43
C PHE A 85 -5.04 31.54 -4.56
N SER A 86 -3.72 31.61 -4.37
CA SER A 86 -2.79 32.07 -5.41
C SER A 86 -2.30 30.98 -6.36
N ALA A 87 -2.64 29.71 -6.14
CA ALA A 87 -2.15 28.57 -6.92
C ALA A 87 -3.14 28.08 -8.01
N GLY A 88 -4.12 28.90 -8.38
CA GLY A 88 -5.12 28.53 -9.38
C GLY A 88 -5.52 29.71 -10.25
N LEU A 89 -4.60 30.18 -11.11
CA LEU A 89 -4.97 30.98 -12.27
C LEU A 89 -3.85 31.01 -13.34
N MET A 90 -4.24 30.63 -14.56
CA MET A 90 -3.61 30.77 -15.88
C MET A 90 -2.47 29.83 -16.35
N GLU A 91 -2.78 29.24 -17.52
CA GLU A 91 -1.94 28.88 -18.67
C GLU A 91 -0.93 27.74 -18.56
N THR A 92 -1.21 26.63 -19.26
CA THR A 92 -0.44 26.26 -20.47
C THR A 92 -1.08 25.10 -21.25
N MET A 93 -1.15 25.30 -22.57
CA MET A 93 -1.27 24.32 -23.68
C MET A 93 -2.65 23.79 -24.10
N GLU A 94 -3.37 24.64 -24.82
CA GLU A 94 -4.02 24.27 -26.08
C GLU A 94 -3.00 23.66 -27.05
N GLY A 95 -3.36 22.58 -27.75
CA GLY A 95 -2.60 22.11 -28.91
C GLY A 95 -2.52 20.61 -29.11
N MET A 96 -3.65 19.92 -29.29
CA MET A 96 -3.69 18.73 -30.14
C MET A 96 -5.02 18.69 -30.89
N GLY A 97 -4.93 19.01 -32.19
CA GLY A 97 -6.06 19.02 -33.10
C GLY A 97 -6.60 17.62 -33.37
N LEU A 98 -7.92 17.49 -33.21
CA LEU A 98 -8.74 16.55 -33.96
C LEU A 98 -9.90 17.35 -34.54
N GLY A 99 -9.89 17.47 -35.86
CA GLY A 99 -10.89 18.20 -36.61
C GLY A 99 -12.26 17.53 -36.51
N LEU A 100 -13.26 18.33 -36.13
CA LEU A 100 -14.64 18.10 -36.50
C LEU A 100 -15.27 19.48 -36.78
N ASP A 101 -15.54 19.73 -38.06
CA ASP A 101 -16.24 20.92 -38.54
C ASP A 101 -17.69 20.91 -38.05
N VAL A 102 -18.07 21.92 -37.28
CA VAL A 102 -19.47 22.35 -37.15
C VAL A 102 -19.49 23.88 -37.12
N GLU A 103 -20.03 24.45 -38.20
CA GLU A 103 -20.25 25.89 -38.37
C GLU A 103 -21.42 26.42 -37.52
N LEU A 104 -21.41 27.76 -37.32
CA LEU A 104 -22.52 28.72 -37.07
C LEU A 104 -22.36 29.55 -35.76
N PRO A 105 -22.90 30.79 -35.69
CA PRO A 105 -22.23 31.98 -36.19
C PRO A 105 -22.06 33.09 -35.12
N ALA A 106 -21.29 34.10 -35.51
CA ALA A 106 -20.99 35.33 -34.80
C ALA A 106 -22.22 36.10 -34.30
N ASN A 107 -22.04 36.83 -33.19
CA ASN A 107 -22.44 38.23 -33.13
C ASN A 107 -21.59 39.06 -32.14
N HIS A 108 -21.18 40.20 -32.67
CA HIS A 108 -20.57 41.38 -32.05
C HIS A 108 -21.32 41.87 -30.81
N GLU A 109 -20.60 42.49 -29.85
CA GLU A 109 -20.50 43.95 -29.80
C GLU A 109 -19.46 44.45 -28.78
N THR A 110 -18.77 45.47 -29.26
CA THR A 110 -17.74 46.39 -28.75
C THR A 110 -18.12 47.17 -27.48
N ILE A 111 -17.13 47.77 -26.79
CA ILE A 111 -17.01 49.24 -26.56
C ILE A 111 -15.78 49.63 -25.70
N ILE A 112 -14.86 50.39 -26.35
CA ILE A 112 -14.16 51.66 -25.94
C ILE A 112 -13.20 51.60 -24.73
N GLU A 113 -11.86 51.66 -24.90
CA GLU A 113 -10.94 52.76 -25.32
C GLU A 113 -10.45 53.70 -24.19
N ASP A 114 -9.23 54.22 -24.42
CA ASP A 114 -8.49 55.33 -23.77
C ASP A 114 -7.42 54.95 -22.73
N LYS A 115 -6.18 55.47 -22.77
CA LYS A 115 -5.40 56.24 -23.76
C LYS A 115 -3.96 56.27 -23.26
N VAL A 116 -3.00 56.13 -24.17
CA VAL A 116 -1.57 56.39 -23.97
C VAL A 116 -1.32 57.89 -24.12
N ASN A 117 -0.41 58.47 -23.33
CA ASN A 117 0.49 59.49 -23.88
C ASN A 117 1.83 59.57 -23.15
N GLU A 118 2.84 59.78 -23.99
CA GLU A 118 4.28 59.82 -23.78
C GLU A 118 4.73 61.12 -23.09
N GLU A 119 5.93 61.11 -22.51
CA GLU A 119 6.93 62.16 -22.75
C GLU A 119 8.34 61.67 -22.38
N LYS A 120 9.29 61.93 -23.29
CA LYS A 120 10.74 61.70 -23.17
C LYS A 120 11.40 62.97 -22.62
N GLU A 121 12.48 62.82 -21.84
CA GLU A 121 13.64 63.72 -21.94
C GLU A 121 14.90 63.07 -21.33
N ASP A 122 16.00 63.20 -22.07
CA ASP A 122 17.34 62.69 -21.78
C ASP A 122 18.05 63.50 -20.68
N THR A 123 18.81 62.87 -19.78
CA THR A 123 20.18 63.35 -19.43
C THR A 123 20.99 62.28 -18.69
N GLU A 124 22.25 62.17 -19.12
CA GLU A 124 23.33 61.35 -18.55
C GLU A 124 23.65 61.74 -17.10
N GLU A 125 23.96 60.77 -16.23
CA GLU A 125 25.11 60.86 -15.31
C GLU A 125 25.40 59.51 -14.64
N LYS A 126 26.69 59.21 -14.55
CA LYS A 126 27.30 57.99 -14.01
C LYS A 126 27.20 57.94 -12.49
N GLU A 127 26.85 56.80 -11.92
CA GLU A 127 27.37 56.40 -10.61
C GLU A 127 27.61 54.88 -10.58
N ASP A 128 28.88 54.52 -10.42
CA ASP A 128 29.37 53.16 -10.24
C ASP A 128 28.75 52.56 -8.97
N THR A 129 27.74 51.72 -9.14
CA THR A 129 27.20 50.90 -8.05
C THR A 129 27.85 49.52 -8.15
N GLU A 130 28.69 49.21 -7.18
CA GLU A 130 29.26 47.87 -6.95
C GLU A 130 28.14 46.83 -6.99
N VAL A 131 28.10 46.02 -8.04
CA VAL A 131 27.27 44.81 -8.08
C VAL A 131 27.93 43.81 -7.16
N GLU A 132 27.53 43.84 -5.89
CA GLU A 132 27.73 42.76 -4.96
C GLU A 132 27.11 41.51 -5.62
N TYR A 133 27.96 40.55 -5.98
CA TYR A 133 27.52 39.29 -6.56
C TYR A 133 26.61 38.62 -5.54
N GLU A 134 25.30 38.69 -5.77
CA GLU A 134 24.31 37.87 -5.08
C GLU A 134 24.83 36.44 -5.11
N GLU A 135 25.13 35.97 -3.91
CA GLU A 135 25.52 34.61 -3.57
C GLU A 135 24.44 33.69 -4.15
N LEU A 136 24.71 33.15 -5.35
CA LEU A 136 23.88 32.22 -6.10
C LEU A 136 23.25 31.24 -5.10
N GLU A 137 21.94 31.39 -4.91
CA GLU A 137 21.13 30.57 -4.03
C GLU A 137 21.51 29.11 -4.25
N THR A 138 22.23 28.54 -3.29
CA THR A 138 22.44 27.10 -3.24
C THR A 138 21.05 26.47 -3.28
N PRO A 139 20.75 25.57 -4.24
CA PRO A 139 19.44 24.94 -4.28
C PRO A 139 19.27 24.16 -2.98
N HIS A 140 18.48 24.75 -2.09
CA HIS A 140 18.00 24.12 -0.86
C HIS A 140 17.14 22.94 -1.28
N LEU A 141 17.76 21.79 -1.56
CA LEU A 141 17.07 20.52 -1.36
C LEU A 141 16.64 20.53 0.10
N ASP A 142 15.32 20.49 0.33
CA ASP A 142 14.74 20.32 1.67
C ASP A 142 15.46 19.12 2.32
N PRO A 143 15.85 19.19 3.60
CA PRO A 143 16.37 18.05 4.36
C PRO A 143 15.66 16.72 4.05
N PHE A 144 14.36 16.74 3.79
CA PHE A 144 13.61 15.57 3.33
C PHE A 144 14.08 15.04 1.96
N GLU A 145 14.18 15.90 0.93
CA GLU A 145 14.60 15.52 -0.42
C GLU A 145 16.05 15.06 -0.45
N ARG A 146 16.90 15.69 0.36
CA ARG A 146 18.28 15.28 0.56
C ARG A 146 18.36 13.92 1.25
N GLU A 147 17.61 13.69 2.34
CA GLU A 147 17.56 12.41 3.02
C GLU A 147 17.00 11.31 2.11
N TRP A 148 16.01 11.64 1.27
CA TRP A 148 15.43 10.72 0.31
C TRP A 148 16.41 10.38 -0.81
N ALA A 149 17.06 11.37 -1.43
CA ALA A 149 18.07 11.16 -2.47
C ALA A 149 19.30 10.43 -1.91
N GLU A 150 19.74 10.78 -0.70
CA GLU A 150 20.81 10.06 0.01
C GLU A 150 20.37 8.62 0.28
N LYS A 151 19.15 8.33 0.77
CA LYS A 151 18.66 6.95 0.92
C LYS A 151 18.57 6.22 -0.43
N TRP A 152 18.12 6.88 -1.48
CA TRP A 152 17.98 6.29 -2.81
C TRP A 152 19.34 5.98 -3.46
N LEU A 153 20.35 6.85 -3.25
CA LEU A 153 21.69 6.75 -3.83
C LEU A 153 22.68 5.95 -2.97
N THR A 154 22.55 5.97 -1.63
CA THR A 154 23.46 5.28 -0.69
C THR A 154 22.88 3.99 -0.13
N ALA A 155 21.56 3.84 -0.03
CA ALA A 155 20.97 2.54 0.26
C ALA A 155 20.82 1.78 -1.06
N GLY A 156 21.85 1.02 -1.43
CA GLY A 156 21.72 -0.16 -2.31
C GLY A 156 20.82 -1.25 -1.71
N SER A 157 19.78 -0.85 -0.98
CA SER A 157 18.84 -1.66 -0.23
C SER A 157 17.49 -0.94 -0.33
N LEU A 158 16.79 -1.12 -1.46
CA LEU A 158 15.35 -0.87 -1.64
C LEU A 158 14.48 -1.73 -0.69
N THR A 159 15.11 -2.35 0.32
CA THR A 159 14.49 -3.16 1.32
C THR A 159 13.78 -2.30 2.37
N ARG A 160 12.46 -2.33 2.37
CA ARG A 160 11.60 -1.74 3.40
C ARG A 160 11.45 -2.71 4.57
N HIS A 161 11.60 -2.20 5.78
CA HIS A 161 11.41 -2.95 7.02
C HIS A 161 10.10 -2.56 7.68
N LEU A 162 9.16 -3.49 7.78
CA LEU A 162 7.88 -3.31 8.46
C LEU A 162 7.80 -4.17 9.72
N ILE A 163 7.00 -3.72 10.68
CA ILE A 163 6.78 -4.42 11.95
C ILE A 163 5.28 -4.47 12.23
N PHE A 164 4.78 -5.68 12.48
CA PHE A 164 3.38 -5.90 12.81
C PHE A 164 3.23 -6.36 14.26
N PRO A 165 2.44 -5.65 15.10
CA PRO A 165 2.01 -6.23 16.36
C PRO A 165 1.11 -7.42 16.06
N ILE A 166 1.35 -8.56 16.70
CA ILE A 166 0.56 -9.78 16.50
C ILE A 166 -0.35 -10.08 17.69
N ALA A 167 -1.35 -10.93 17.46
CA ALA A 167 -2.21 -11.48 18.50
C ALA A 167 -1.38 -12.11 19.62
N ASP A 168 -1.79 -11.86 20.87
CA ASP A 168 -1.04 -12.28 22.06
C ASP A 168 -0.86 -13.82 22.13
N SER A 169 -1.81 -14.59 21.59
CA SER A 169 -1.77 -16.06 21.48
C SER A 169 -0.59 -16.57 20.65
N LEU A 170 -0.07 -15.78 19.70
CA LEU A 170 1.04 -16.16 18.82
C LEU A 170 2.41 -15.78 19.38
N GLY A 171 2.47 -14.94 20.42
CA GLY A 171 3.71 -14.47 21.04
C GLY A 171 4.64 -15.59 21.56
N PRO A 172 4.12 -16.64 22.24
CA PRO A 172 4.94 -17.78 22.67
C PRO A 172 5.57 -18.54 21.48
N ALA A 173 4.82 -18.77 20.40
CA ALA A 173 5.33 -19.42 19.20
C ALA A 173 6.44 -18.60 18.53
N LEU A 174 6.26 -17.27 18.42
CA LEU A 174 7.27 -16.39 17.84
C LEU A 174 8.57 -16.43 18.64
N SER A 175 8.47 -16.47 19.96
CA SER A 175 9.64 -16.55 20.84
C SER A 175 10.44 -17.84 20.62
N ARG A 176 9.75 -18.96 20.35
CA ARG A 176 10.39 -20.24 20.00
C ARG A 176 11.13 -20.18 18.67
N ILE A 177 10.55 -19.53 17.65
CA ILE A 177 11.21 -19.36 16.34
C ILE A 177 12.48 -18.50 16.48
N ARG A 178 12.38 -17.35 17.16
CA ARG A 178 13.51 -16.41 17.30
C ARG A 178 14.75 -17.02 17.93
N SER A 179 14.57 -17.95 18.88
CA SER A 179 15.69 -18.68 19.49
C SER A 179 16.52 -19.53 18.51
N LYS A 180 16.02 -19.73 17.28
CA LYS A 180 16.61 -20.58 16.24
C LYS A 180 17.05 -19.81 14.99
N ILE A 181 16.87 -18.49 14.93
CA ILE A 181 17.23 -17.71 13.74
C ILE A 181 18.75 -17.61 13.65
N ILE A 182 19.32 -18.25 12.64
CA ILE A 182 20.72 -18.10 12.26
C ILE A 182 20.85 -16.80 11.45
N PRO A 183 21.86 -15.94 11.70
CA PRO A 183 22.10 -14.77 10.89
C PRO A 183 22.25 -15.14 9.41
N ASN A 184 21.43 -14.54 8.54
CA ASN A 184 21.56 -14.74 7.10
C ASN A 184 22.69 -13.83 6.57
N PRO A 185 23.80 -14.40 6.05
CA PRO A 185 24.91 -13.60 5.54
C PRO A 185 24.55 -12.77 4.31
N MET A 186 23.43 -13.07 3.63
CA MET A 186 22.95 -12.33 2.47
C MET A 186 22.17 -11.06 2.84
N HIS A 187 21.83 -10.84 4.10
CA HIS A 187 21.14 -9.63 4.52
C HIS A 187 22.08 -8.43 4.57
N SER A 188 21.59 -7.26 4.14
CA SER A 188 22.33 -6.01 4.30
C SER A 188 22.64 -5.74 5.80
N PRO A 189 23.72 -5.00 6.14
CA PRO A 189 24.03 -4.66 7.53
C PRO A 189 22.85 -3.99 8.26
N SER A 190 22.09 -3.15 7.56
CA SER A 190 20.87 -2.51 8.07
C SER A 190 19.80 -3.56 8.41
N THR A 191 19.51 -4.49 7.49
CA THR A 191 18.55 -5.58 7.70
C THR A 191 18.98 -6.50 8.85
N THR A 192 20.26 -6.83 8.92
CA THR A 192 20.83 -7.63 10.02
C THR A 192 20.67 -6.93 11.36
N THR A 193 20.97 -5.63 11.42
CA THR A 193 20.80 -4.82 12.64
C THR A 193 19.34 -4.72 13.06
N PHE A 194 18.44 -4.50 12.09
CA PHE A 194 17.00 -4.47 12.31
C PHE A 194 16.49 -5.79 12.91
N LEU A 195 16.80 -6.94 12.29
CA LEU A 195 16.40 -8.25 12.80
C LEU A 195 17.03 -8.59 14.16
N ALA A 196 18.30 -8.22 14.37
CA ALA A 196 18.99 -8.42 15.64
C ALA A 196 18.31 -7.67 16.79
N SER A 197 17.72 -6.49 16.53
CA SER A 197 16.97 -5.74 17.54
C SER A 197 15.80 -6.52 18.14
N PHE A 198 15.26 -7.51 17.41
CA PHE A 198 14.17 -8.39 17.86
C PHE A 198 14.65 -9.71 18.48
N SER A 199 15.92 -10.04 18.38
CA SER A 199 16.48 -11.29 18.93
C SER A 199 16.79 -11.21 20.42
N THR A 200 16.76 -10.01 20.99
CA THR A 200 16.92 -9.81 22.45
C THR A 200 15.63 -10.15 23.18
N SER A 201 15.74 -10.98 24.22
CA SER A 201 14.61 -11.47 25.02
C SER A 201 13.71 -10.33 25.52
N PRO A 202 12.36 -10.47 25.54
CA PRO A 202 11.46 -9.50 26.17
C PRO A 202 11.73 -9.28 27.68
N THR A 203 12.53 -10.15 28.32
CA THR A 203 12.97 -10.03 29.72
C THR A 203 14.34 -9.36 29.91
N SER A 204 15.04 -8.97 28.84
CA SER A 204 16.36 -8.33 28.94
C SER A 204 16.26 -6.81 28.75
N PRO A 205 16.69 -5.99 29.73
CA PRO A 205 16.65 -4.53 29.61
C PRO A 205 17.88 -4.06 28.82
N ILE A 206 17.89 -4.25 27.50
CA ILE A 206 18.81 -3.51 26.64
C ILE A 206 18.01 -2.40 25.96
N ALA A 207 18.20 -1.21 26.52
CA ALA A 207 17.64 0.03 26.05
C ALA A 207 18.25 0.38 24.68
N LEU A 208 17.39 0.51 23.67
CA LEU A 208 17.65 1.49 22.61
C LEU A 208 17.35 2.87 23.21
N ARG A 209 18.30 3.35 24.03
CA ARG A 209 18.39 4.75 24.46
C ARG A 209 19.14 5.47 23.36
N THR A 210 18.43 6.04 22.40
CA THR A 210 18.90 7.25 21.73
C THR A 210 18.95 8.35 22.80
N ARG A 211 20.13 8.50 23.43
CA ARG A 211 20.44 9.62 24.32
C ARG A 211 20.62 10.85 23.44
N LEU A 212 19.64 11.75 23.45
CA LEU A 212 19.94 13.19 23.34
C LEU A 212 20.72 13.62 24.60
N PRO A 213 21.75 14.47 24.49
CA PRO A 213 22.54 14.89 25.64
C PRO A 213 21.78 15.95 26.43
N THR A 214 21.34 15.60 27.64
CA THR A 214 20.92 16.59 28.63
C THR A 214 21.73 16.41 29.90
N SER A 215 22.33 17.52 30.34
CA SER A 215 23.24 17.73 31.46
C SER A 215 22.77 17.13 32.80
N PRO A 216 23.69 16.89 33.75
CA PRO A 216 23.37 16.19 34.99
C PRO A 216 22.87 17.17 36.06
N THR A 217 21.72 16.87 36.65
CA THR A 217 21.39 17.39 37.98
C THR A 217 20.83 16.28 38.86
N THR A 218 21.53 16.06 39.96
CA THR A 218 21.21 15.21 41.11
C THR A 218 19.92 15.64 41.81
N SER A 219 19.05 14.69 42.17
CA SER A 219 18.67 14.41 43.58
C SER A 219 17.44 13.46 43.72
N THR A 220 17.61 12.51 44.65
CA THR A 220 16.66 11.93 45.62
C THR A 220 15.29 11.36 45.19
N SER A 221 15.22 10.03 45.23
CA SER A 221 14.47 9.19 46.19
C SER A 221 12.92 9.18 46.27
N VAL A 222 12.43 7.95 46.45
CA VAL A 222 11.14 7.43 46.98
C VAL A 222 9.85 7.54 46.14
N ASN A 223 9.45 6.39 45.59
CA ASN A 223 8.11 5.77 45.61
C ASN A 223 7.86 4.96 44.33
N ARG A 224 8.35 3.71 44.28
CA ARG A 224 7.95 2.74 43.26
C ARG A 224 6.62 2.10 43.68
N GLY A 225 5.52 2.75 43.30
CA GLY A 225 4.29 2.02 43.04
C GLY A 225 4.54 1.03 41.91
N GLU A 226 4.08 -0.21 42.10
CA GLU A 226 4.06 -1.25 41.07
C GLU A 226 3.21 -0.76 39.89
N LYS A 227 3.85 -0.06 38.94
CA LYS A 227 3.24 0.19 37.64
C LYS A 227 3.10 -1.18 36.99
N ALA A 228 1.86 -1.63 36.82
CA ALA A 228 1.52 -2.78 36.00
C ALA A 228 2.35 -2.72 34.71
N HIS A 229 3.32 -3.61 34.59
CA HIS A 229 4.13 -3.71 33.39
C HIS A 229 3.17 -4.10 32.27
N LYS A 230 2.72 -3.14 31.45
CA LYS A 230 2.01 -3.43 30.20
C LYS A 230 2.89 -4.42 29.44
N ALA A 231 2.43 -5.67 29.32
CA ALA A 231 3.13 -6.68 28.57
C ALA A 231 3.39 -6.13 27.17
N LYS A 232 4.67 -6.07 26.77
CA LYS A 232 5.04 -5.62 25.43
C LYS A 232 4.49 -6.65 24.45
N ARG A 233 3.62 -6.22 23.54
CA ARG A 233 3.09 -7.09 22.48
C ARG A 233 4.22 -7.63 21.62
N ALA A 234 4.06 -8.87 21.17
CA ALA A 234 4.97 -9.49 20.23
C ALA A 234 4.94 -8.76 18.88
N LEU A 235 6.11 -8.63 18.25
CA LEU A 235 6.30 -7.86 17.03
C LEU A 235 6.84 -8.76 15.91
N LEU A 236 6.16 -8.85 14.78
CA LEU A 236 6.57 -9.68 13.66
C LEU A 236 7.21 -8.82 12.57
N PRO A 237 8.52 -8.98 12.27
CA PRO A 237 9.17 -8.25 11.20
C PRO A 237 8.79 -8.81 9.82
N ILE A 238 8.62 -7.91 8.85
CA ILE A 238 8.43 -8.21 7.42
C ILE A 238 9.43 -7.38 6.63
N LEU A 239 10.12 -8.01 5.68
CA LEU A 239 11.08 -7.38 4.78
C LEU A 239 10.46 -7.31 3.39
N LEU A 240 10.45 -6.16 2.73
CA LEU A 240 9.92 -6.02 1.36
C LEU A 240 10.96 -5.34 0.50
N HIS A 241 10.90 -5.53 -0.81
CA HIS A 241 11.70 -4.81 -1.78
C HIS A 241 10.76 -3.88 -2.57
N ASP A 242 10.80 -2.58 -2.26
CA ASP A 242 10.03 -1.55 -2.98
C ASP A 242 10.87 -1.10 -4.18
N ALA A 243 10.69 -1.75 -5.34
CA ALA A 243 11.48 -1.46 -6.53
C ALA A 243 11.08 -0.12 -7.17
N PRO A 244 11.97 0.52 -7.96
CA PRO A 244 11.55 1.60 -8.83
C PRO A 244 10.55 1.09 -9.86
N MET A 245 9.49 1.88 -10.11
CA MET A 245 8.53 1.61 -11.18
C MET A 245 9.19 1.86 -12.53
N ALA A 246 9.10 0.88 -13.43
CA ALA A 246 9.62 1.02 -14.79
C ALA A 246 8.63 1.77 -15.71
N ASP A 247 7.33 1.63 -15.44
CA ASP A 247 6.23 2.29 -16.13
C ASP A 247 5.03 2.53 -15.19
N HIS A 248 4.00 3.22 -15.69
CA HIS A 248 2.79 3.54 -14.93
C HIS A 248 1.92 2.32 -14.59
N LEU A 249 2.15 1.16 -15.22
CA LEU A 249 1.40 -0.07 -14.97
C LEU A 249 2.05 -0.89 -13.84
N SER A 250 3.36 -0.78 -13.65
CA SER A 250 4.15 -1.50 -12.66
C SER A 250 4.01 -1.01 -11.21
N VAL A 251 2.91 -0.32 -10.85
CA VAL A 251 2.64 0.21 -9.49
C VAL A 251 2.72 -0.86 -8.39
N GLY A 252 2.52 -2.13 -8.73
CA GLY A 252 2.61 -3.27 -7.81
C GLY A 252 4.01 -3.54 -7.26
N VAL A 253 5.08 -2.95 -7.82
CA VAL A 253 6.43 -3.12 -7.26
C VAL A 253 6.67 -2.31 -5.98
N GLN A 254 5.71 -1.45 -5.60
CA GLN A 254 5.74 -0.65 -4.38
C GLN A 254 4.67 -1.10 -3.38
N THR A 255 4.96 -0.94 -2.09
CA THR A 255 4.03 -1.27 -1.02
C THR A 255 3.10 -0.11 -0.68
N TRP A 256 1.80 -0.32 -0.85
CA TRP A 256 0.73 0.66 -0.62
C TRP A 256 0.20 0.65 0.83
N GLY A 257 -0.34 1.79 1.28
CA GLY A 257 -0.79 2.01 2.67
C GLY A 257 -1.91 1.07 3.11
N SER A 258 -2.86 0.80 2.22
CA SER A 258 -3.96 -0.17 2.42
C SER A 258 -3.46 -1.54 2.87
N ALA A 259 -2.38 -2.06 2.27
CA ALA A 259 -1.86 -3.39 2.61
C ALA A 259 -1.25 -3.40 4.01
N ILE A 260 -0.63 -2.29 4.43
CA ILE A 260 -0.09 -2.14 5.78
C ILE A 260 -1.23 -2.13 6.82
N LEU A 261 -2.32 -1.43 6.54
CA LEU A 261 -3.44 -1.35 7.47
C LEU A 261 -4.22 -2.64 7.56
N LEU A 262 -4.55 -3.27 6.43
CA LEU A 262 -5.19 -4.57 6.41
C LEU A 262 -4.30 -5.63 7.07
N GLY A 263 -2.99 -5.59 6.80
CA GLY A 263 -2.02 -6.49 7.43
C GLY A 263 -1.98 -6.30 8.96
N ARG A 264 -1.97 -5.06 9.45
CA ARG A 264 -2.00 -4.77 10.90
C ARG A 264 -3.24 -5.35 11.56
N GLN A 265 -4.36 -5.18 10.90
CA GLN A 265 -5.66 -5.69 11.31
C GLN A 265 -5.67 -7.23 11.39
N ILE A 266 -5.25 -7.92 10.32
CA ILE A 266 -5.11 -9.39 10.28
C ILE A 266 -4.13 -9.88 11.34
N ALA A 267 -2.98 -9.21 11.53
CA ALA A 267 -1.98 -9.61 12.51
C ALA A 267 -2.50 -9.58 13.95
N LEU A 268 -3.33 -8.59 14.27
CA LEU A 268 -3.92 -8.42 15.61
C LEU A 268 -5.10 -9.35 15.86
N HIS A 269 -5.87 -9.66 14.82
CA HIS A 269 -7.16 -10.34 14.93
C HIS A 269 -7.33 -11.47 13.90
N PRO A 270 -6.37 -12.39 13.71
CA PRO A 270 -6.35 -13.29 12.54
C PRO A 270 -7.60 -14.15 12.35
N SER A 271 -8.23 -14.60 13.44
CA SER A 271 -9.49 -15.37 13.38
C SER A 271 -10.66 -14.57 12.80
N ASP A 272 -10.75 -13.27 13.09
CA ASP A 272 -11.85 -12.40 12.65
C ASP A 272 -11.84 -12.21 11.11
N TYR A 273 -10.71 -12.50 10.47
CA TYR A 273 -10.50 -12.39 9.02
C TYR A 273 -10.55 -13.77 8.34
N GLY A 274 -10.91 -14.83 9.07
CA GLY A 274 -10.95 -16.19 8.54
C GLY A 274 -9.58 -16.85 8.33
N LEU A 275 -8.48 -16.27 8.85
CA LEU A 275 -7.15 -16.87 8.71
C LEU A 275 -7.02 -18.14 9.56
N PHE A 276 -7.68 -18.18 10.72
CA PHE A 276 -7.71 -19.35 11.62
C PHE A 276 -9.13 -19.91 11.68
N PRO A 277 -9.49 -20.87 10.80
CA PRO A 277 -10.82 -21.47 10.80
C PRO A 277 -11.09 -22.21 12.11
N PRO A 278 -12.38 -22.38 12.50
CA PRO A 278 -12.76 -23.08 13.71
C PRO A 278 -12.21 -24.51 13.78
N SER A 279 -11.95 -24.99 15.00
CA SER A 279 -11.39 -26.31 15.27
C SER A 279 -12.23 -27.43 14.62
N GLY A 280 -11.60 -28.29 13.81
CA GLY A 280 -12.24 -29.43 13.14
C GLY A 280 -11.94 -29.52 11.64
N VAL A 281 -11.52 -28.42 11.01
CA VAL A 281 -11.10 -28.41 9.59
C VAL A 281 -9.63 -28.82 9.50
N ASN A 282 -9.38 -30.11 9.25
CA ASN A 282 -8.03 -30.68 9.28
C ASN A 282 -7.20 -30.44 8.00
N ARG A 283 -7.75 -29.75 6.99
CA ARG A 283 -7.11 -29.57 5.66
C ARG A 283 -6.16 -28.36 5.58
N GLY A 284 -6.00 -27.58 6.65
CA GLY A 284 -5.30 -26.30 6.64
C GLY A 284 -6.09 -25.22 5.90
N VAL A 285 -5.85 -23.95 6.23
CA VAL A 285 -6.50 -22.82 5.53
C VAL A 285 -5.84 -22.58 4.17
N ARG A 286 -6.63 -22.18 3.17
CA ARG A 286 -6.15 -21.76 1.86
C ARG A 286 -6.40 -20.26 1.67
N VAL A 287 -5.33 -19.48 1.52
CA VAL A 287 -5.35 -18.03 1.35
C VAL A 287 -4.94 -17.65 -0.08
N LEU A 288 -5.66 -16.74 -0.70
CA LEU A 288 -5.34 -16.14 -1.99
C LEU A 288 -5.24 -14.61 -1.83
N GLU A 289 -4.17 -14.01 -2.34
CA GLU A 289 -4.08 -12.56 -2.50
C GLU A 289 -4.18 -12.20 -3.99
N LEU A 290 -5.17 -11.39 -4.34
CA LEU A 290 -5.38 -10.83 -5.67
C LEU A 290 -4.68 -9.48 -5.77
N GLY A 291 -3.85 -9.27 -6.80
CA GLY A 291 -3.09 -8.03 -6.95
C GLY A 291 -2.10 -7.83 -5.81
N ALA A 292 -1.31 -8.87 -5.54
CA ALA A 292 -0.45 -8.95 -4.35
C ALA A 292 0.65 -7.87 -4.34
N GLY A 293 1.08 -7.36 -5.49
CA GLY A 293 2.16 -6.39 -5.57
C GLY A 293 3.44 -6.92 -4.92
N THR A 294 3.87 -6.32 -3.81
CA THR A 294 5.02 -6.78 -3.01
C THR A 294 4.74 -8.01 -2.14
N GLY A 295 3.48 -8.45 -2.06
CA GLY A 295 3.07 -9.66 -1.33
C GLY A 295 3.04 -9.50 0.17
N LEU A 296 2.94 -8.26 0.68
CA LEU A 296 2.94 -7.98 2.11
C LEU A 296 1.91 -8.82 2.87
N LEU A 297 0.66 -8.91 2.39
CA LEU A 297 -0.38 -9.67 3.10
C LEU A 297 -0.12 -11.17 3.00
N SER A 298 0.31 -11.68 1.83
CA SER A 298 0.67 -13.09 1.65
C SER A 298 1.80 -13.52 2.59
N ILE A 299 2.90 -12.76 2.64
CA ILE A 299 4.05 -13.03 3.50
C ILE A 299 3.62 -12.99 4.97
N LEU A 300 2.83 -11.98 5.35
CA LEU A 300 2.31 -11.86 6.71
C LEU A 300 1.41 -13.06 7.08
N CYS A 301 0.46 -13.42 6.22
CA CYS A 301 -0.43 -14.57 6.44
C CYS A 301 0.37 -15.86 6.59
N ARG A 302 1.36 -16.11 5.72
CA ARG A 302 2.25 -17.27 5.81
C ARG A 302 2.93 -17.36 7.19
N LYS A 303 3.55 -16.25 7.64
CA LYS A 303 4.18 -16.21 8.96
C LYS A 303 3.20 -16.42 10.11
N LEU A 304 2.00 -15.82 10.05
CA LEU A 304 0.97 -15.99 11.07
C LEU A 304 0.46 -17.44 11.14
N LEU A 305 0.34 -18.10 9.98
CA LEU A 305 -0.05 -19.49 9.91
C LEU A 305 1.02 -20.44 10.45
N ASP A 306 2.30 -20.18 10.18
CA ASP A 306 3.40 -20.95 10.78
C ASP A 306 3.40 -20.81 12.31
N LEU A 307 3.18 -19.59 12.80
CA LEU A 307 3.07 -19.33 14.23
C LEU A 307 1.88 -20.07 14.86
N ASN A 308 0.73 -20.09 14.19
CA ASN A 308 -0.45 -20.81 14.66
C ASN A 308 -0.22 -22.33 14.64
N ALA A 309 0.40 -22.87 13.59
CA ALA A 309 0.78 -24.28 13.51
C ALA A 309 1.70 -24.68 14.68
N ILE A 310 2.66 -23.83 15.05
CA ILE A 310 3.55 -24.06 16.20
C ILE A 310 2.82 -23.94 17.54
N ALA A 311 1.89 -22.99 17.66
CA ALA A 311 1.15 -22.76 18.90
C ALA A 311 0.11 -23.85 19.18
N SER A 312 -0.60 -24.27 18.13
CA SER A 312 -1.82 -25.08 18.22
C SER A 312 -1.65 -26.50 17.67
N GLY A 313 -0.51 -26.83 17.05
CA GLY A 313 -0.28 -28.13 16.40
C GLY A 313 -1.13 -28.35 15.14
N THR A 314 -1.62 -27.29 14.51
CA THR A 314 -2.46 -27.34 13.31
C THR A 314 -1.64 -27.39 12.02
N HIS A 315 -2.26 -27.75 10.90
CA HIS A 315 -1.65 -27.67 9.58
C HIS A 315 -1.34 -26.20 9.20
N SER A 316 -0.17 -25.97 8.60
CA SER A 316 0.32 -24.64 8.21
C SER A 316 -0.49 -24.02 7.06
N GLY A 317 -1.14 -24.83 6.23
CA GLY A 317 -2.02 -24.36 5.14
C GLY A 317 -1.27 -23.78 3.95
N LEU A 318 -2.00 -23.19 3.01
CA LEU A 318 -1.50 -22.68 1.74
C LEU A 318 -1.76 -21.17 1.62
N VAL A 319 -0.78 -20.44 1.11
CA VAL A 319 -0.92 -19.05 0.66
C VAL A 319 -0.52 -18.98 -0.81
N VAL A 320 -1.33 -18.34 -1.64
CA VAL A 320 -0.98 -18.06 -3.04
C VAL A 320 -1.06 -16.55 -3.27
N ALA A 321 0.08 -15.95 -3.57
CA ALA A 321 0.20 -14.54 -3.93
C ALA A 321 0.08 -14.41 -5.46
N THR A 322 -0.85 -13.62 -5.95
CA THR A 322 -1.09 -13.49 -7.40
C THR A 322 -1.01 -12.06 -7.90
N ASP A 323 -0.45 -11.94 -9.09
CA ASP A 323 -0.41 -10.70 -9.86
C ASP A 323 -0.40 -11.05 -11.36
N PHE A 324 -0.50 -10.04 -12.23
CA PHE A 324 -0.52 -10.22 -13.68
C PHE A 324 0.82 -9.87 -14.32
N LEU A 325 1.45 -8.77 -13.89
CA LEU A 325 2.62 -8.20 -14.56
C LEU A 325 3.89 -8.99 -14.22
N PRO A 326 4.66 -9.47 -15.23
CA PRO A 326 5.87 -10.24 -14.98
C PRO A 326 6.88 -9.52 -14.06
N SER A 327 7.09 -8.21 -14.25
CA SER A 327 7.99 -7.42 -13.40
C SER A 327 7.55 -7.33 -11.95
N VAL A 328 6.24 -7.32 -11.70
CA VAL A 328 5.67 -7.35 -10.34
C VAL A 328 5.86 -8.73 -9.72
N LEU A 329 5.62 -9.81 -10.48
CA LEU A 329 5.84 -11.18 -10.03
C LEU A 329 7.32 -11.47 -9.70
N ASP A 330 8.26 -10.95 -10.50
CA ASP A 330 9.69 -11.04 -10.23
C ASP A 330 10.06 -10.31 -8.92
N ASN A 331 9.51 -9.10 -8.70
CA ASN A 331 9.71 -8.35 -7.47
C ASN A 331 9.08 -9.04 -6.24
N LEU A 332 7.89 -9.60 -6.42
CA LEU A 332 7.18 -10.39 -5.41
C LEU A 332 8.03 -11.59 -4.97
N LYS A 333 8.70 -12.27 -5.91
CA LYS A 333 9.63 -13.37 -5.59
C LYS A 333 10.77 -12.91 -4.69
N ILE A 334 11.37 -11.75 -4.97
CA ILE A 334 12.40 -11.16 -4.11
C ILE A 334 11.84 -10.91 -2.70
N CYS A 335 10.64 -10.34 -2.59
CA CYS A 335 10.00 -10.07 -1.30
C CYS A 335 9.75 -11.37 -0.49
N VAL A 336 9.26 -12.42 -1.16
CA VAL A 336 9.07 -13.74 -0.53
C VAL A 336 10.41 -14.30 -0.04
N ASP A 337 11.44 -14.31 -0.89
CA ASP A 337 12.76 -14.85 -0.55
C ASP A 337 13.45 -14.09 0.59
N LEU A 338 13.23 -12.77 0.70
CA LEU A 338 13.75 -11.98 1.83
C LEU A 338 13.19 -12.44 3.18
N ASN A 339 11.97 -12.99 3.20
CA ASN A 339 11.33 -13.48 4.43
C ASN A 339 11.49 -14.97 4.64
N PHE A 340 11.71 -15.70 3.55
CA PHE A 340 11.79 -17.15 3.49
C PHE A 340 12.96 -17.57 2.60
N PRO A 341 14.22 -17.37 3.05
CA PRO A 341 15.38 -17.59 2.21
C PRO A 341 15.43 -19.03 1.68
N PRO A 342 15.75 -19.25 0.39
CA PRO A 342 16.02 -20.57 -0.13
C PRO A 342 17.16 -21.25 0.62
N ALA A 343 17.09 -22.58 0.74
CA ALA A 343 18.10 -23.39 1.40
C ALA A 343 18.94 -24.12 0.35
N LEU A 344 20.25 -24.22 0.61
CA LEU A 344 21.13 -25.10 -0.16
C LEU A 344 20.97 -26.53 0.36
N THR A 345 20.37 -27.40 -0.45
CA THR A 345 20.22 -28.83 -0.17
C THR A 345 21.16 -29.66 -1.06
N SER A 346 21.16 -30.97 -0.88
CA SER A 346 21.95 -31.88 -1.74
C SER A 346 21.54 -31.82 -3.21
N ASN A 347 20.34 -31.33 -3.51
CA ASN A 347 19.78 -31.25 -4.87
C ASN A 347 19.93 -29.85 -5.50
N GLY A 348 20.51 -28.89 -4.78
CA GLY A 348 20.70 -27.51 -5.24
C GLY A 348 20.05 -26.48 -4.32
N ILE A 349 19.70 -25.32 -4.88
CA ILE A 349 18.98 -24.27 -4.16
C ILE A 349 17.49 -24.59 -4.26
N GLU A 350 16.87 -24.97 -3.15
CA GLU A 350 15.44 -25.25 -3.05
C GLU A 350 14.78 -24.16 -2.22
N SER A 351 13.58 -23.72 -2.61
CA SER A 351 12.84 -22.77 -1.78
C SER A 351 12.37 -23.47 -0.50
N THR A 352 12.39 -22.73 0.60
CA THR A 352 12.05 -23.25 1.92
C THR A 352 10.56 -23.20 2.21
N THR A 353 9.75 -22.64 1.30
CA THR A 353 8.36 -22.32 1.60
C THR A 353 7.33 -22.66 0.54
N ASP A 354 7.69 -23.11 -0.64
CA ASP A 354 6.81 -23.79 -1.62
C ASP A 354 6.90 -25.32 -1.43
N VAL A 355 6.82 -25.76 -0.17
CA VAL A 355 7.11 -27.13 0.30
C VAL A 355 6.27 -28.19 -0.42
N ALA A 356 4.99 -27.90 -0.63
CA ALA A 356 4.06 -28.76 -1.35
C ALA A 356 2.98 -27.92 -2.03
N ARG A 357 2.27 -28.50 -2.99
CA ARG A 357 1.23 -27.79 -3.75
C ARG A 357 0.06 -27.29 -2.88
N ASN A 358 -0.18 -27.93 -1.74
CA ASN A 358 -1.23 -27.59 -0.78
C ASN A 358 -0.67 -27.00 0.53
N GLU A 359 0.60 -26.61 0.57
CA GLU A 359 1.24 -26.05 1.75
C GLU A 359 2.22 -24.93 1.38
N GLY A 360 2.40 -23.96 2.27
CA GLY A 360 3.45 -22.97 2.14
C GLY A 360 2.99 -21.65 1.50
N ILE A 361 3.88 -20.96 0.79
CA ILE A 361 3.59 -19.73 0.03
C ILE A 361 4.03 -19.92 -1.42
N HIS A 362 3.12 -19.68 -2.35
CA HIS A 362 3.36 -19.81 -3.79
C HIS A 362 3.08 -18.49 -4.50
N ILE A 363 3.79 -18.24 -5.59
CA ILE A 363 3.54 -17.11 -6.48
C ILE A 363 2.96 -17.67 -7.77
N ALA A 364 1.89 -17.07 -8.26
CA ALA A 364 1.28 -17.49 -9.51
C ALA A 364 0.77 -16.28 -10.31
N LYS A 365 0.97 -16.33 -11.62
CA LYS A 365 0.27 -15.41 -12.52
C LYS A 365 -1.23 -15.64 -12.48
N LEU A 366 -1.99 -14.56 -12.39
CA LEU A 366 -3.44 -14.53 -12.55
C LEU A 366 -3.84 -13.23 -13.26
N ASP A 367 -4.44 -13.34 -14.44
CA ASP A 367 -5.04 -12.22 -15.15
C ASP A 367 -6.56 -12.19 -14.91
N TRP A 368 -7.07 -11.13 -14.26
CA TRP A 368 -8.51 -11.05 -13.95
C TRP A 368 -9.40 -11.04 -15.19
N THR A 369 -8.88 -10.61 -16.35
CA THR A 369 -9.65 -10.49 -17.60
C THR A 369 -9.81 -11.84 -18.32
N THR A 370 -8.84 -12.74 -18.18
CA THR A 370 -8.86 -14.04 -18.88
C THR A 370 -9.19 -15.22 -17.96
N PHE A 371 -8.97 -15.08 -16.66
CA PHE A 371 -9.17 -16.14 -15.68
C PHE A 371 -10.63 -16.67 -15.60
N PRO A 372 -11.70 -15.85 -15.58
CA PRO A 372 -13.06 -16.35 -15.54
C PRO A 372 -13.41 -17.23 -16.75
N ALA A 373 -12.97 -16.84 -17.95
CA ALA A 373 -13.16 -17.62 -19.17
C ALA A 373 -12.34 -18.92 -19.15
N PHE A 374 -11.13 -18.89 -18.58
CA PHE A 374 -10.32 -20.09 -18.35
C PHE A 374 -11.02 -21.08 -17.41
N MET A 375 -11.60 -20.61 -16.31
CA MET A 375 -12.34 -21.46 -15.36
C MET A 375 -13.62 -22.03 -15.99
N ALA A 376 -14.35 -21.23 -16.76
CA ALA A 376 -15.55 -21.68 -17.47
C ALA A 376 -15.27 -22.83 -18.47
N ARG A 377 -14.04 -22.91 -19.01
CA ARG A 377 -13.58 -24.02 -19.88
C ARG A 377 -13.01 -25.22 -19.10
N GLY A 378 -13.21 -25.27 -17.78
CA GLY A 378 -12.76 -26.37 -16.92
C GLY A 378 -11.32 -26.25 -16.42
N GLY A 379 -10.70 -25.06 -16.52
CA GLY A 379 -9.36 -24.81 -15.96
C GLY A 379 -8.25 -25.65 -16.60
N GLN A 380 -8.39 -25.95 -17.90
CA GLN A 380 -7.40 -26.67 -18.69
C GLN A 380 -6.58 -25.69 -19.55
N GLY A 381 -5.26 -25.92 -19.60
CA GLY A 381 -4.29 -25.10 -20.32
C GLY A 381 -3.28 -24.41 -19.39
N ASP A 382 -2.22 -23.86 -19.98
CA ASP A 382 -1.07 -23.28 -19.26
C ASP A 382 -1.11 -21.75 -19.19
N THR A 383 -2.21 -21.12 -19.62
CA THR A 383 -2.33 -19.66 -19.69
C THR A 383 -2.44 -19.00 -18.31
N GLU A 384 -3.02 -19.70 -17.32
CA GLU A 384 -3.27 -19.21 -15.96
C GLU A 384 -2.56 -20.11 -14.96
N GLN A 385 -1.44 -19.66 -14.38
CA GLN A 385 -0.66 -20.46 -13.43
C GLN A 385 -1.45 -20.79 -12.17
N ILE A 386 -2.37 -19.90 -11.75
CA ILE A 386 -3.25 -20.14 -10.61
C ILE A 386 -4.15 -21.37 -10.78
N GLY A 387 -4.41 -21.81 -12.02
CA GLY A 387 -5.30 -22.94 -12.33
C GLY A 387 -4.86 -24.25 -11.67
N VAL A 388 -3.56 -24.42 -11.44
CA VAL A 388 -3.02 -25.54 -10.67
C VAL A 388 -3.59 -25.56 -9.25
N PHE A 389 -3.65 -24.43 -8.57
CA PHE A 389 -4.11 -24.39 -7.19
C PHE A 389 -5.64 -24.51 -7.09
N THR A 390 -6.39 -23.90 -8.00
CA THR A 390 -7.86 -23.96 -7.98
C THR A 390 -8.42 -25.35 -8.24
N ARG A 391 -7.69 -26.19 -8.99
CA ARG A 391 -8.03 -27.62 -9.18
C ARG A 391 -7.95 -28.45 -7.90
N ASP A 392 -7.10 -28.05 -6.94
CA ASP A 392 -6.96 -28.77 -5.67
C ASP A 392 -7.94 -28.28 -4.59
N GLY A 393 -8.69 -27.23 -4.90
CA GLY A 393 -9.70 -26.66 -4.02
C GLY A 393 -9.77 -25.14 -4.08
N THR A 394 -10.87 -24.64 -3.55
CA THR A 394 -11.13 -23.21 -3.37
C THR A 394 -10.38 -22.62 -2.18
N PHE A 395 -10.48 -21.31 -2.00
CA PHE A 395 -9.81 -20.57 -0.94
C PHE A 395 -10.79 -20.19 0.17
N ASP A 396 -10.36 -20.38 1.42
CA ASP A 396 -11.11 -20.00 2.62
C ASP A 396 -11.01 -18.49 2.87
N LEU A 397 -9.91 -17.87 2.43
CA LEU A 397 -9.64 -16.45 2.56
C LEU A 397 -9.11 -15.89 1.24
N VAL A 398 -9.76 -14.85 0.72
CA VAL A 398 -9.27 -14.06 -0.41
C VAL A 398 -9.02 -12.63 0.08
N LEU A 399 -7.93 -12.02 -0.35
CA LEU A 399 -7.54 -10.66 0.02
C LEU A 399 -7.31 -9.83 -1.24
N ALA A 400 -7.77 -8.58 -1.22
CA ALA A 400 -7.47 -7.56 -2.21
C ALA A 400 -7.28 -6.22 -1.48
N SER A 401 -6.15 -5.55 -1.73
CA SER A 401 -5.81 -4.30 -1.05
C SER A 401 -5.32 -3.26 -2.05
N ASP A 402 -6.06 -2.16 -2.19
CA ASP A 402 -5.81 -1.09 -3.18
C ASP A 402 -5.81 -1.60 -4.63
N CYS A 403 -6.67 -2.58 -4.93
CA CYS A 403 -6.74 -3.23 -6.24
C CYS A 403 -7.72 -2.56 -7.22
N VAL A 404 -8.51 -1.58 -6.76
CA VAL A 404 -9.57 -0.94 -7.56
C VAL A 404 -9.18 0.51 -7.81
N TYR A 405 -8.44 0.71 -8.89
CA TYR A 405 -7.99 2.02 -9.39
C TYR A 405 -8.53 2.32 -10.81
N ASP A 406 -9.50 1.53 -11.25
CA ASP A 406 -10.30 1.71 -12.47
C ASP A 406 -11.70 1.12 -12.18
N GLU A 407 -12.75 1.74 -12.71
CA GLU A 407 -14.15 1.36 -12.46
C GLU A 407 -14.46 -0.09 -12.85
N THR A 408 -13.71 -0.66 -13.80
CA THR A 408 -13.92 -2.05 -14.24
C THR A 408 -13.33 -3.09 -13.29
N HIS A 409 -12.37 -2.72 -12.44
CA HIS A 409 -11.66 -3.67 -11.58
C HIS A 409 -12.57 -4.36 -10.57
N ALA A 410 -13.56 -3.66 -9.99
CA ALA A 410 -14.47 -4.27 -9.03
C ALA A 410 -15.29 -5.41 -9.67
N LYS A 411 -15.72 -5.24 -10.92
CA LYS A 411 -16.39 -6.29 -11.69
C LYS A 411 -15.48 -7.48 -11.92
N LEU A 412 -14.26 -7.24 -12.37
CA LEU A 412 -13.27 -8.28 -12.65
C LEU A 412 -12.91 -9.07 -11.38
N LEU A 413 -12.72 -8.39 -10.24
CA LEU A 413 -12.51 -9.03 -8.94
C LEU A 413 -13.69 -9.92 -8.55
N ARG A 414 -14.93 -9.49 -8.79
CA ARG A 414 -16.12 -10.32 -8.53
C ARG A 414 -16.13 -11.59 -9.38
N GLU A 415 -15.84 -11.45 -10.68
CA GLU A 415 -15.81 -12.59 -11.59
C GLU A 415 -14.75 -13.61 -11.14
N VAL A 416 -13.54 -13.16 -10.78
CA VAL A 416 -12.49 -14.02 -10.23
C VAL A 416 -12.92 -14.66 -8.91
N ALA A 417 -13.40 -13.85 -7.95
CA ALA A 417 -13.84 -14.30 -6.63
C ALA A 417 -14.89 -15.40 -6.72
N SER A 418 -15.81 -15.30 -7.69
CA SER A 418 -16.88 -16.29 -7.90
C SER A 418 -16.37 -17.70 -8.26
N TRP A 419 -15.14 -17.79 -8.76
CA TRP A 419 -14.49 -19.05 -9.16
C TRP A 419 -13.49 -19.59 -8.14
N VAL A 420 -13.02 -18.76 -7.20
CA VAL A 420 -11.94 -19.13 -6.27
C VAL A 420 -12.41 -19.19 -4.82
N LEU A 421 -13.45 -18.45 -4.44
CA LEU A 421 -13.92 -18.40 -3.07
C LEU A 421 -14.69 -19.66 -2.70
N ARG A 422 -14.36 -20.25 -1.55
CA ARG A 422 -15.00 -21.47 -1.06
C ARG A 422 -16.50 -21.29 -0.85
N LEU A 423 -17.29 -22.22 -1.36
CA LEU A 423 -18.74 -22.26 -1.12
C LEU A 423 -19.06 -22.65 0.33
N PRO A 424 -20.21 -22.21 0.87
CA PRO A 424 -20.73 -22.71 2.13
C PRO A 424 -21.06 -24.22 2.05
N GLU A 425 -20.65 -24.96 3.07
CA GLU A 425 -20.89 -26.39 3.30
C GLU A 425 -21.78 -26.61 4.53
N GLY A 426 -23.11 -26.65 4.34
CA GLY A 426 -24.09 -26.87 5.41
C GLY A 426 -24.64 -25.57 6.03
N GLU A 427 -25.54 -25.70 7.01
CA GLU A 427 -26.33 -24.56 7.52
C GLU A 427 -25.51 -23.54 8.33
N ASN A 428 -24.42 -23.96 8.98
CA ASN A 428 -23.62 -23.09 9.86
C ASN A 428 -22.32 -22.59 9.23
N ASP A 429 -22.04 -22.97 7.99
CA ASP A 429 -20.84 -22.57 7.28
C ASP A 429 -21.18 -21.46 6.29
N GLN A 430 -20.52 -20.31 6.43
CA GLN A 430 -20.74 -19.14 5.58
C GLN A 430 -19.85 -19.13 4.33
N GLY A 431 -19.09 -20.21 4.10
CA GLY A 431 -18.13 -20.29 3.01
C GLY A 431 -16.84 -19.52 3.32
N GLY A 432 -16.09 -19.22 2.27
CA GLY A 432 -14.89 -18.40 2.37
C GLY A 432 -15.20 -16.91 2.60
N ASN A 433 -14.19 -16.17 3.06
CA ASN A 433 -14.23 -14.72 3.23
C ASN A 433 -13.39 -14.03 2.16
N PHE A 434 -13.90 -12.95 1.58
CA PHE A 434 -13.15 -12.08 0.69
C PHE A 434 -13.09 -10.66 1.28
N HIS A 435 -11.91 -10.16 1.56
CA HIS A 435 -11.73 -8.80 2.07
C HIS A 435 -11.16 -7.88 1.00
N ILE A 436 -11.84 -6.76 0.78
CA ILE A 436 -11.40 -5.66 -0.09
C ILE A 436 -11.16 -4.43 0.79
N LEU A 437 -9.97 -3.85 0.73
CA LEU A 437 -9.66 -2.59 1.42
C LEU A 437 -9.14 -1.56 0.42
N SER A 438 -9.80 -0.40 0.36
CA SER A 438 -9.43 0.70 -0.55
C SER A 438 -9.34 2.02 0.20
N PRO A 439 -8.34 2.87 -0.11
CA PRO A 439 -8.17 4.17 0.53
C PRO A 439 -9.24 5.16 0.05
N LEU A 440 -9.64 6.06 0.95
CA LEU A 440 -10.51 7.18 0.60
C LEU A 440 -9.69 8.26 -0.11
N ARG A 441 -9.83 8.32 -1.43
CA ARG A 441 -9.22 9.36 -2.26
C ARG A 441 -10.33 10.14 -2.98
N PRO A 442 -10.37 11.48 -2.88
CA PRO A 442 -11.40 12.30 -3.54
C PRO A 442 -11.48 12.09 -5.06
N THR A 443 -10.36 11.77 -5.70
CA THR A 443 -10.28 11.54 -7.15
C THR A 443 -10.67 10.12 -7.57
N PHE A 444 -10.91 9.21 -6.63
CA PHE A 444 -11.24 7.81 -6.89
C PHE A 444 -12.69 7.45 -6.48
N ALA A 445 -13.57 8.45 -6.45
CA ALA A 445 -14.97 8.22 -6.07
C ALA A 445 -15.67 7.20 -6.99
N PRO A 446 -15.54 7.27 -8.34
CA PRO A 446 -16.15 6.28 -9.24
C PRO A 446 -15.66 4.84 -8.98
N GLU A 447 -14.37 4.68 -8.69
CA GLU A 447 -13.77 3.38 -8.39
C GLU A 447 -14.32 2.79 -7.09
N LEU A 448 -14.48 3.60 -6.05
CA LEU A 448 -15.08 3.16 -4.79
C LEU A 448 -16.58 2.85 -4.96
N GLU A 449 -17.31 3.64 -5.76
CA GLU A 449 -18.71 3.38 -6.11
C GLU A 449 -18.86 2.09 -6.92
N SER A 450 -17.90 1.77 -7.79
CA SER A 450 -17.90 0.51 -8.54
C SER A 450 -17.84 -0.71 -7.63
N ILE A 451 -17.16 -0.63 -6.48
CA ILE A 451 -17.14 -1.71 -5.48
C ILE A 451 -18.54 -1.89 -4.88
N ASP A 452 -19.23 -0.79 -4.53
CA ASP A 452 -20.58 -0.87 -3.99
C ASP A 452 -21.58 -1.43 -5.02
N GLN A 453 -21.42 -1.04 -6.29
CA GLN A 453 -22.24 -1.54 -7.40
C GLN A 453 -22.01 -3.05 -7.63
N HIS A 454 -20.76 -3.49 -7.60
CA HIS A 454 -20.41 -4.88 -7.90
C HIS A 454 -20.45 -5.79 -6.68
N PHE A 455 -20.39 -5.28 -5.46
CA PHE A 455 -20.54 -6.06 -4.23
C PHE A 455 -21.63 -5.46 -3.32
N PRO A 456 -22.89 -5.38 -3.79
CA PRO A 456 -23.96 -4.83 -2.98
C PRO A 456 -24.21 -5.71 -1.74
N PRO A 457 -24.86 -5.19 -0.69
CA PRO A 457 -25.19 -5.98 0.49
C PRO A 457 -25.98 -7.22 0.12
N LEU A 458 -25.69 -8.36 0.76
CA LEU A 458 -26.39 -9.63 0.49
C LEU A 458 -27.90 -9.52 0.68
N SER A 459 -28.34 -8.63 1.58
CA SER A 459 -29.76 -8.31 1.81
C SER A 459 -30.48 -7.66 0.63
N THR A 460 -29.75 -7.15 -0.37
CA THR A 460 -30.33 -6.58 -1.59
C THR A 460 -30.74 -7.63 -2.61
N TYR A 461 -30.28 -8.87 -2.46
CA TYR A 461 -30.65 -9.97 -3.34
C TYR A 461 -32.00 -10.58 -2.96
N ALA A 462 -32.64 -11.21 -3.93
CA ALA A 462 -33.79 -12.08 -3.67
C ALA A 462 -33.39 -13.15 -2.63
N PRO A 463 -34.31 -13.57 -1.73
CA PRO A 463 -33.99 -14.55 -0.71
C PRO A 463 -33.36 -15.84 -1.29
N LEU A 464 -32.39 -16.41 -0.58
CA LEU A 464 -31.65 -17.57 -1.07
C LEU A 464 -32.55 -18.77 -1.39
N PHE A 465 -33.66 -18.97 -0.66
CA PHE A 465 -34.59 -20.07 -0.95
C PHE A 465 -35.26 -19.93 -2.32
N GLU A 466 -35.56 -18.71 -2.77
CA GLU A 466 -36.13 -18.45 -4.10
C GLU A 466 -35.10 -18.72 -5.19
N ARG A 467 -33.88 -18.23 -5.01
CA ARG A 467 -32.76 -18.45 -5.95
C ARG A 467 -32.32 -19.92 -6.01
N SER A 468 -32.36 -20.62 -4.89
CA SER A 468 -32.05 -22.05 -4.83
C SER A 468 -33.12 -22.89 -5.55
N ALA A 469 -34.39 -22.50 -5.45
CA ALA A 469 -35.48 -23.17 -6.15
C ALA A 469 -35.34 -23.03 -7.69
N THR A 470 -34.94 -21.85 -8.18
CA THR A 470 -34.72 -21.62 -9.61
C THR A 470 -33.41 -22.22 -10.12
N ALA A 471 -32.39 -22.40 -9.27
CA ALA A 471 -31.13 -23.05 -9.64
C ALA A 471 -31.31 -24.51 -10.09
N SER A 472 -32.40 -25.16 -9.68
CA SER A 472 -32.77 -26.51 -10.12
C SER A 472 -33.55 -26.54 -11.45
N SER A 473 -33.80 -25.38 -12.08
CA SER A 473 -34.52 -25.29 -13.36
C SER A 473 -33.77 -26.00 -14.48
N LEU A 474 -34.50 -26.80 -15.27
CA LEU A 474 -33.97 -27.49 -16.45
C LEU A 474 -33.62 -26.53 -17.61
N ASP A 475 -34.20 -25.32 -17.60
CA ASP A 475 -33.87 -24.26 -18.55
C ASP A 475 -33.27 -23.05 -17.81
N PRO A 476 -31.93 -22.95 -17.72
CA PRO A 476 -31.25 -21.83 -17.09
C PRO A 476 -31.48 -20.51 -17.81
N SER A 477 -31.80 -20.53 -19.10
CA SER A 477 -31.97 -19.31 -19.93
C SER A 477 -33.29 -18.59 -19.65
N ALA A 478 -34.29 -19.32 -19.16
CA ALA A 478 -35.58 -18.78 -18.74
C ALA A 478 -35.57 -18.18 -17.32
N VAL A 479 -34.50 -18.39 -16.54
CA VAL A 479 -34.37 -17.85 -15.18
C VAL A 479 -33.94 -16.39 -15.24
N ALA A 480 -34.69 -15.52 -14.57
CA ALA A 480 -34.39 -14.11 -14.51
C ALA A 480 -32.99 -13.85 -13.89
N PRO A 481 -32.18 -12.91 -14.42
CA PRO A 481 -30.78 -12.72 -14.00
C PRO A 481 -30.56 -12.47 -12.50
N GLU A 482 -31.52 -11.82 -11.84
CA GLU A 482 -31.52 -11.55 -10.41
C GLU A 482 -31.60 -12.84 -9.59
N LEU A 483 -32.28 -13.87 -10.12
CA LEU A 483 -32.46 -15.16 -9.47
C LEU A 483 -31.33 -16.17 -9.76
N ARG A 484 -30.44 -15.85 -10.71
CA ARG A 484 -29.32 -16.73 -11.07
C ARG A 484 -28.16 -16.57 -10.09
N GLY A 485 -27.55 -17.68 -9.67
CA GLY A 485 -26.25 -17.69 -9.00
C GLY A 485 -25.09 -17.39 -9.95
N GLU A 486 -23.86 -17.35 -9.44
CA GLU A 486 -22.67 -16.99 -10.21
C GLU A 486 -21.46 -17.87 -9.88
N GLY A 487 -20.54 -18.03 -10.85
CA GLY A 487 -19.35 -18.86 -10.71
C GLY A 487 -19.65 -20.26 -10.15
N LEU A 488 -18.96 -20.64 -9.08
CA LEU A 488 -19.20 -21.90 -8.36
C LEU A 488 -20.59 -21.97 -7.71
N GLY A 489 -21.20 -20.82 -7.42
CA GLY A 489 -22.49 -20.67 -6.76
C GLY A 489 -23.71 -20.92 -7.66
N ILE A 490 -23.53 -21.09 -8.98
CA ILE A 490 -24.64 -21.26 -9.95
C ILE A 490 -25.60 -22.38 -9.53
N SER A 491 -25.07 -23.55 -9.16
CA SER A 491 -25.88 -24.73 -8.79
C SER A 491 -26.69 -24.56 -7.49
N LYS A 492 -26.35 -23.56 -6.67
CA LYS A 492 -27.00 -23.27 -5.39
C LYS A 492 -27.72 -21.92 -5.38
N GLY A 493 -27.79 -21.22 -6.51
CA GLY A 493 -28.35 -19.86 -6.58
C GLY A 493 -27.59 -18.81 -5.75
N LEU A 494 -26.33 -19.09 -5.38
CA LEU A 494 -25.53 -18.22 -4.52
C LEU A 494 -24.92 -17.06 -5.33
N LYS A 495 -24.87 -15.88 -4.72
CA LYS A 495 -24.19 -14.70 -5.27
C LYS A 495 -23.18 -14.15 -4.27
N LEU A 496 -22.15 -13.48 -4.77
CA LEU A 496 -21.24 -12.72 -3.92
C LEU A 496 -21.86 -11.36 -3.61
N GLY A 497 -21.77 -10.97 -2.34
CA GLY A 497 -22.15 -9.66 -1.88
C GLY A 497 -21.49 -9.33 -0.55
N THR A 498 -21.67 -8.09 -0.11
CA THR A 498 -21.13 -7.66 1.18
C THR A 498 -21.97 -8.18 2.33
N ARG A 499 -21.31 -8.62 3.39
CA ARG A 499 -21.95 -9.04 4.64
C ARG A 499 -22.36 -7.83 5.46
N GLY A 500 -23.46 -7.96 6.20
CA GLY A 500 -23.98 -6.90 7.06
C GLY A 500 -24.49 -5.69 6.26
N GLU A 501 -24.17 -4.48 6.74
CA GLU A 501 -24.65 -3.21 6.17
C GLU A 501 -23.82 -2.72 4.97
N GLY A 502 -22.81 -3.49 4.52
CA GLY A 502 -21.96 -3.11 3.39
C GLY A 502 -20.53 -2.77 3.83
N LYS A 503 -20.09 -1.54 3.54
CA LYS A 503 -18.73 -1.07 3.84
C LYS A 503 -18.59 -0.47 5.23
N ARG A 504 -17.44 -0.66 5.86
CA ARG A 504 -17.07 -0.03 7.13
C ARG A 504 -15.88 0.91 6.98
N GLY A 505 -15.95 2.04 7.67
CA GLY A 505 -14.88 3.03 7.69
C GLY A 505 -13.77 2.60 8.64
N VAL A 506 -12.53 2.65 8.17
CA VAL A 506 -11.32 2.36 8.97
C VAL A 506 -10.45 3.60 8.97
N LYS A 507 -10.07 4.07 10.16
CA LYS A 507 -9.10 5.17 10.29
C LYS A 507 -7.69 4.60 10.45
N GLY A 508 -6.77 5.01 9.59
CA GLY A 508 -5.34 4.84 9.83
C GLY A 508 -4.89 5.66 11.04
N ARG A 509 -3.78 5.28 11.70
CA ARG A 509 -3.14 6.15 12.70
C ARG A 509 -2.31 7.23 12.01
N LYS A 510 -2.06 8.35 12.70
CA LYS A 510 -1.14 9.40 12.22
C LYS A 510 0.23 8.78 11.89
N GLY A 511 0.67 8.86 10.64
CA GLY A 511 1.91 8.24 10.13
C GLY A 511 1.76 6.82 9.58
N GLU A 512 0.55 6.25 9.56
CA GLU A 512 0.22 5.02 8.82
C GLU A 512 -0.49 5.42 7.52
N GLY A 513 0.19 5.27 6.37
CA GLY A 513 -0.35 5.64 5.06
C GLY A 513 0.26 6.92 4.47
N ARG A 514 -0.16 7.27 3.25
CA ARG A 514 0.22 8.53 2.60
C ARG A 514 -0.63 9.70 3.16
N ILE A 515 -0.17 10.94 2.99
CA ILE A 515 -0.82 12.14 3.54
C ILE A 515 -2.24 12.34 2.98
N ASP A 516 -2.48 11.90 1.75
CA ASP A 516 -3.78 11.90 1.06
C ASP A 516 -4.77 10.83 1.59
N GLU A 517 -4.29 9.86 2.37
CA GLU A 517 -5.11 8.81 3.00
C GLU A 517 -5.69 9.25 4.37
N ALA A 518 -5.54 10.54 4.72
CA ALA A 518 -6.06 11.12 5.97
C ALA A 518 -7.59 10.96 6.15
N GLN A 519 -8.33 10.75 5.05
CA GLN A 519 -9.77 10.52 5.09
C GLN A 519 -10.14 9.12 5.60
N GLY A 520 -9.18 8.19 5.66
CA GLY A 520 -9.36 6.81 6.08
C GLY A 520 -9.51 5.86 4.89
N TYR A 521 -10.14 4.73 5.15
CA TYR A 521 -10.26 3.61 4.20
C TYR A 521 -11.66 3.05 4.29
N TRP A 522 -12.16 2.53 3.17
CA TRP A 522 -13.32 1.68 3.16
C TRP A 522 -12.89 0.22 3.14
N TRP A 523 -13.66 -0.58 3.86
CA TRP A 523 -13.46 -2.01 3.90
C TRP A 523 -14.79 -2.74 3.67
N TRP A 524 -14.77 -3.64 2.70
CA TRP A 524 -15.84 -4.58 2.38
C TRP A 524 -15.44 -6.01 2.81
N GLU A 525 -16.33 -6.66 3.56
CA GLU A 525 -16.27 -8.10 3.80
C GLU A 525 -17.30 -8.77 2.88
N VAL A 526 -16.81 -9.52 1.92
CA VAL A 526 -17.59 -10.19 0.88
C VAL A 526 -17.67 -11.68 1.17
N GLY A 527 -18.83 -12.26 0.92
CA GLY A 527 -19.06 -13.70 1.02
C GLY A 527 -20.23 -14.15 0.15
N TRP A 528 -20.50 -15.45 0.17
CA TRP A 528 -21.65 -16.03 -0.49
C TRP A 528 -22.93 -15.76 0.29
N GLY A 529 -24.05 -15.53 -0.41
CA GLY A 529 -25.37 -15.50 0.20
C GLY A 529 -26.54 -15.44 -0.77
#